data_AF-A0AAD7MF91-F1
#
_entry.id   AF-A0AAD7MF91-F1
#
_cell.length_a   1.000
_cell.length_b   1.000
_cell.length_c   1.000
_cell.angle_alpha   90.00
_cell.angle_beta   90.00
_cell.angle_gamma   90.00
#
_symmetry.space_group_name_H-M   'P 1'
#
loop_
_entity.id
_entity.type
_entity.pdbx_description
1 polymer ?
#
loop_
_entity_poly.entity_id
_entity_poly.type
_entity_poly.pdbx_seq_one_letter_code
_entity_poly.pdbx_strand_id
1 'polypeptide(L)'
;MGLYGGPCEKKSNELKLLLLELVKVIDTRWNSHAHCLLRILDQQPVVSQMRNDRNLKLRQYTFSGEEWTIIEQLEEILETFIFATEKVSQAEVALVFEVIPLIDKFTSMSGQMIDNTSLQDPC
;
A
#
# COMPACT_ATOMS: atom_id res chain seq x y z
N MET A 1 -29.73 2.57 -11.85
CA MET A 1 -29.87 3.93 -11.28
C MET A 1 -29.31 3.85 -9.87
N GLY A 2 -28.10 4.27 -9.53
CA GLY A 2 -27.31 5.39 -10.05
C GLY A 2 -27.00 6.30 -8.85
N LEU A 3 -26.18 5.84 -7.91
CA LEU A 3 -25.70 6.63 -6.77
C LEU A 3 -24.17 6.53 -6.69
N TYR A 4 -23.51 6.98 -7.76
CA TYR A 4 -22.14 7.48 -7.64
C TYR A 4 -22.25 8.97 -7.32
N GLY A 5 -21.87 9.33 -6.09
CA GLY A 5 -21.69 10.72 -5.70
C GLY A 5 -20.70 11.40 -6.65
N GLY A 6 -21.07 12.57 -7.13
CA GLY A 6 -20.29 13.32 -8.11
C GLY A 6 -18.89 13.73 -7.59
N PRO A 7 -17.99 14.14 -8.49
CA PRO A 7 -16.64 14.52 -8.12
C PRO A 7 -16.70 15.79 -7.28
N CYS A 8 -16.30 15.70 -6.01
CA CYS A 8 -16.16 16.87 -5.16
C CYS A 8 -14.83 17.56 -5.52
N GLU A 9 -14.84 18.37 -6.57
CA GLU A 9 -13.73 19.24 -6.97
C GLU A 9 -13.52 20.30 -5.88
N LYS A 10 -12.69 19.99 -4.89
CA LYS A 10 -12.27 20.95 -3.86
C LYS A 10 -10.87 21.46 -4.18
N LYS A 11 -10.83 22.72 -4.60
CA LYS A 11 -9.63 23.55 -4.78
C LYS A 11 -8.73 23.47 -3.54
N SER A 12 -7.48 23.06 -3.72
CA SER A 12 -6.41 23.31 -2.76
C SER A 12 -5.19 23.87 -3.49
N ASN A 13 -5.13 25.19 -3.58
CA ASN A 13 -3.92 25.91 -3.97
C ASN A 13 -3.04 25.97 -2.72
N GLU A 14 -2.10 25.03 -2.57
CA GLU A 14 -0.79 25.23 -1.89
C GLU A 14 0.01 23.94 -1.69
N LEU A 15 -0.59 22.77 -1.88
CA LEU A 15 0.15 21.51 -1.92
C LEU A 15 0.02 20.92 -3.33
N LYS A 16 1.13 20.93 -4.08
CA LYS A 16 1.32 20.21 -5.35
C LYS A 16 1.28 18.68 -5.17
N LEU A 17 0.52 18.20 -4.19
CA LEU A 17 0.26 16.79 -4.00
C LEU A 17 -0.91 16.51 -4.92
N LEU A 18 -0.65 15.71 -5.96
CA LEU A 18 -1.69 15.15 -6.80
C LEU A 18 -2.84 14.75 -5.89
N LEU A 19 -4.05 15.21 -6.22
CA LEU A 19 -5.32 14.98 -5.51
C LEU A 19 -5.67 13.49 -5.60
N LEU A 20 -4.77 12.66 -5.07
CA LEU A 20 -4.87 11.22 -5.07
C LEU A 20 -5.91 10.89 -4.01
N GLU A 21 -6.98 10.25 -4.44
CA GLU A 21 -7.95 9.72 -3.50
C GLU A 21 -7.31 8.58 -2.72
N LEU A 22 -7.58 8.53 -1.42
CA LEU A 22 -7.18 7.39 -0.61
C LEU A 22 -7.88 6.15 -1.15
N VAL A 23 -7.13 5.09 -1.42
CA VAL A 23 -7.70 3.86 -1.95
C VAL A 23 -8.50 3.19 -0.84
N LYS A 24 -9.80 3.02 -1.07
CA LYS A 24 -10.64 2.27 -0.14
C LYS A 24 -10.28 0.78 -0.21
N VAL A 25 -10.08 0.18 0.96
CA VAL A 25 -9.94 -1.26 1.11
C VAL A 25 -11.25 -1.96 0.75
N ILE A 26 -11.17 -2.99 -0.09
CA ILE A 26 -12.31 -3.77 -0.57
C ILE A 26 -12.00 -5.25 -0.31
N ASP A 27 -12.76 -5.88 0.56
CA ASP A 27 -12.52 -7.27 1.01
C ASP A 27 -12.47 -8.27 -0.15
N THR A 28 -13.26 -8.04 -1.21
CA THR A 28 -13.31 -8.92 -2.38
C THR A 28 -12.17 -8.72 -3.37
N ARG A 29 -11.29 -7.73 -3.15
CA ARG A 29 -10.11 -7.46 -3.97
C ARG A 29 -8.85 -7.66 -3.14
N TRP A 30 -8.15 -8.75 -3.41
CA TRP A 30 -7.01 -9.20 -2.60
C TRP A 30 -5.87 -8.16 -2.51
N ASN A 31 -5.68 -7.34 -3.55
CA ASN A 31 -4.63 -6.31 -3.57
C ASN A 31 -5.06 -4.97 -2.95
N SER A 32 -6.31 -4.81 -2.53
CA SER A 32 -6.83 -3.50 -2.08
C SER A 32 -6.13 -2.97 -0.83
N HIS A 33 -5.71 -3.86 0.08
CA HIS A 33 -4.93 -3.52 1.27
C HIS A 33 -3.54 -3.00 0.87
N ALA A 34 -2.86 -3.69 -0.04
CA ALA A 34 -1.55 -3.30 -0.54
C ALA A 34 -1.60 -1.92 -1.22
N HIS A 35 -2.57 -1.70 -2.11
CA HIS A 35 -2.76 -0.38 -2.75
C HIS A 35 -3.10 0.74 -1.75
N CYS A 36 -3.84 0.43 -0.69
CA CYS A 36 -4.13 1.41 0.37
C CYS A 36 -2.86 1.79 1.14
N LEU A 37 -2.02 0.80 1.48
CA LEU A 37 -0.77 1.01 2.22
C LEU A 37 0.26 1.79 1.39
N LEU A 38 0.42 1.46 0.12
CA LEU A 38 1.30 2.21 -0.79
C LEU A 38 0.80 3.65 -0.97
N ARG A 39 -0.52 3.84 -1.13
CA ARG A 39 -1.09 5.18 -1.27
C ARG A 39 -0.94 6.04 -0.03
N ILE A 40 -1.09 5.46 1.16
CA ILE A 40 -0.92 6.24 2.40
C ILE A 40 0.55 6.61 2.63
N LEU A 41 1.49 5.80 2.13
CA LEU A 41 2.91 6.12 2.12
C LEU A 41 3.22 7.33 1.23
N ASP A 42 2.69 7.36 0.00
CA ASP A 42 2.77 8.56 -0.87
C ASP A 42 2.21 9.83 -0.20
N GLN A 43 1.22 9.66 0.68
CA GLN A 43 0.49 10.73 1.34
C GLN A 43 0.97 11.02 2.78
N GLN A 44 2.04 10.37 3.24
CA GLN A 44 2.66 10.60 4.54
C GLN A 44 2.83 12.10 4.89
N PRO A 45 3.24 13.01 3.97
CA PRO A 45 3.35 14.44 4.31
C PRO A 45 1.99 15.08 4.64
N VAL A 46 0.91 14.69 3.97
CA VAL A 46 -0.45 15.22 4.24
C VAL A 46 -0.96 14.68 5.57
N VAL A 47 -0.82 13.37 5.77
CA VAL A 47 -1.26 12.70 7.00
C VAL A 47 -0.52 13.30 8.21
N SER A 48 0.77 13.59 8.06
CA SER A 48 1.58 14.23 9.11
C SER A 48 1.12 15.66 9.43
N GLN A 49 0.71 16.44 8.42
CA GLN A 49 0.13 17.77 8.64
C GLN A 49 -1.21 17.69 9.37
N MET A 50 -2.11 16.79 8.94
CA MET A 50 -3.41 16.59 9.59
C MET A 50 -3.28 16.07 11.02
N ARG A 51 -2.27 15.23 11.29
CA ARG A 51 -1.94 14.75 12.64
C ARG A 51 -1.58 15.87 13.60
N ASN A 52 -0.87 16.89 13.11
CA ASN A 52 -0.40 18.01 13.92
C ASN A 52 -1.53 19.01 14.25
N ASP A 53 -2.65 18.95 13.54
CA ASP A 53 -3.84 19.73 13.87
C ASP A 53 -4.54 19.14 15.11
N ARG A 54 -4.43 19.87 16.23
CA ARG A 54 -5.01 19.48 17.53
C ARG A 54 -6.54 19.45 17.50
N ASN A 55 -7.19 20.15 16.57
CA ASN A 55 -8.65 20.20 16.48
C ASN A 55 -9.23 18.88 15.98
N LEU A 56 -8.48 18.16 15.15
CA LEU A 56 -8.95 16.94 14.50
C LEU A 56 -8.80 15.69 15.39
N LYS A 57 -8.01 15.77 16.47
CA LYS A 57 -7.75 14.65 17.41
C LYS A 57 -7.33 13.35 16.70
N LEU A 58 -6.63 13.45 15.56
CA LEU A 58 -6.27 12.30 14.71
C LEU A 58 -5.03 11.55 15.16
N ARG A 59 -4.29 12.06 16.15
CA ARG A 59 -3.02 11.50 16.61
C ARG A 59 -3.10 10.02 17.03
N GLN A 60 -4.26 9.57 17.49
CA GLN A 60 -4.49 8.18 17.88
C GLN A 60 -4.79 7.22 16.72
N TYR A 61 -5.08 7.76 15.53
CA TYR A 61 -5.40 7.01 14.32
C TYR A 61 -4.27 7.04 13.28
N THR A 62 -3.16 7.69 13.62
CA THR A 62 -1.99 7.81 12.76
C THR A 62 -0.94 6.81 13.18
N PHE A 63 -0.24 6.22 12.21
CA PHE A 63 0.87 5.32 12.48
C PHE A 63 1.96 5.98 13.35
N SER A 64 2.54 5.16 14.22
CA SER A 64 3.75 5.44 14.97
C SER A 64 4.96 5.50 14.03
N GLY A 65 6.10 6.00 14.51
CA GLY A 65 7.31 6.06 13.69
C GLY A 65 7.77 4.68 13.23
N GLU A 66 7.68 3.68 14.11
CA GLU A 66 8.03 2.28 13.80
C GLU A 66 7.08 1.68 12.76
N GLU A 67 5.78 1.94 12.88
CA GLU A 67 4.79 1.48 11.91
C GLU A 67 5.02 2.08 10.51
N TRP A 68 5.46 3.34 10.42
CA TRP A 68 5.85 3.93 9.14
C TRP A 68 7.07 3.25 8.53
N THR A 69 8.10 2.96 9.33
CA THR A 69 9.29 2.23 8.86
C THR A 69 8.94 0.83 8.37
N ILE A 70 8.02 0.14 9.05
CA ILE A 70 7.54 -1.18 8.61
C ILE A 70 6.83 -1.06 7.25
N ILE A 71 5.98 -0.05 7.06
CA ILE A 71 5.28 0.17 5.79
C ILE A 71 6.26 0.51 4.66
N GLU A 72 7.29 1.31 4.93
CA GLU A 72 8.37 1.62 3.98
C GLU A 72 9.15 0.35 3.58
N GLN A 73 9.48 -0.52 4.53
CA GLN A 73 10.13 -1.80 4.24
C GLN A 73 9.23 -2.77 3.46
N LEU A 74 7.91 -2.70 3.69
CA LEU A 74 6.92 -3.52 3.01
C LEU A 74 6.64 -3.06 1.57
N GLU A 75 6.94 -1.80 1.21
CA GLU A 75 6.64 -1.22 -0.11
C GLU A 75 7.14 -2.11 -1.25
N GLU A 76 8.43 -2.42 -1.27
CA GLU A 76 9.06 -3.21 -2.34
C GLU A 76 8.44 -4.62 -2.46
N ILE A 77 8.12 -5.23 -1.32
CA ILE A 77 7.48 -6.55 -1.26
C ILE A 77 6.07 -6.47 -1.85
N LEU A 78 5.29 -5.51 -1.38
CA LEU A 78 3.90 -5.32 -1.77
C LEU A 78 3.77 -5.01 -3.26
N GLU A 79 4.64 -4.16 -3.81
CA GLU A 79 4.68 -3.87 -5.25
C GLU A 79 4.95 -5.12 -6.08
N THR A 80 5.89 -5.95 -5.65
CA THR A 80 6.23 -7.19 -6.36
C THR A 80 5.05 -8.17 -6.35
N PHE A 81 4.35 -8.31 -5.21
CA PHE A 81 3.15 -9.15 -5.11
C PHE A 81 1.99 -8.60 -5.95
N ILE A 82 1.76 -7.29 -5.94
CA ILE A 82 0.75 -6.65 -6.80
C ILE A 82 1.05 -6.98 -8.26
N PHE A 83 2.28 -6.77 -8.71
CA PHE A 83 2.66 -7.01 -10.10
C PHE A 83 2.35 -8.45 -10.53
N ALA A 84 2.74 -9.45 -9.75
CA ALA A 84 2.50 -10.83 -10.16
C ALA A 84 1.05 -11.26 -10.06
N THR A 85 0.36 -10.86 -9.01
CA THR A 85 -1.06 -11.18 -8.88
C THR A 85 -1.87 -10.53 -9.99
N GLU A 86 -1.53 -9.32 -10.42
CA GLU A 86 -2.11 -8.69 -11.61
C GLU A 86 -1.78 -9.44 -12.89
N LYS A 87 -0.50 -9.85 -13.08
CA LYS A 87 -0.10 -10.65 -14.25
C LYS A 87 -0.86 -11.96 -14.36
N VAL A 88 -1.04 -12.67 -13.24
CA VAL A 88 -1.80 -13.91 -13.19
C VAL A 88 -3.30 -13.66 -13.39
N SER A 89 -3.83 -12.58 -12.81
CA SER A 89 -5.27 -12.27 -12.88
C SER A 89 -5.73 -11.72 -14.23
N GLN A 90 -4.84 -11.08 -15.00
CA GLN A 90 -5.14 -10.56 -16.33
C GLN A 90 -5.04 -11.64 -17.42
N ALA A 91 -4.45 -12.79 -17.13
CA ALA A 91 -4.38 -13.90 -18.07
C ALA A 91 -5.76 -14.58 -18.18
N GLU A 92 -6.30 -14.67 -19.40
CA GLU A 92 -7.55 -15.39 -19.68
C GLU A 92 -7.45 -16.87 -19.26
N VAL A 93 -6.25 -17.44 -19.39
CA VAL A 93 -5.85 -18.73 -18.83
C VAL A 93 -4.41 -18.62 -18.34
N ALA A 94 -4.18 -18.64 -17.03
CA ALA A 94 -2.84 -18.72 -16.47
C ALA A 94 -2.30 -20.15 -16.61
N LEU A 95 -1.26 -20.35 -17.41
CA LEU A 95 -0.70 -21.68 -17.66
C LEU A 95 0.20 -22.08 -16.49
N VAL A 96 0.07 -23.33 -16.02
CA VAL A 96 0.81 -23.84 -14.85
C VAL A 96 2.33 -23.68 -15.01
N PHE A 97 2.86 -23.86 -16.23
CA PHE A 97 4.29 -23.70 -16.50
C PHE A 97 4.77 -22.25 -16.41
N GLU A 98 3.87 -21.26 -16.46
CA GLU A 98 4.20 -19.84 -16.27
C GLU A 98 4.09 -19.45 -14.81
N VAL A 99 3.12 -20.03 -14.10
CA VAL A 99 2.85 -19.75 -12.68
C VAL A 99 3.90 -20.38 -11.75
N ILE A 100 4.34 -21.61 -12.01
CA ILE A 100 5.33 -22.30 -11.15
C ILE A 100 6.66 -21.51 -11.08
N PRO A 101 7.31 -21.14 -12.21
CA PRO A 101 8.54 -20.37 -12.15
C PRO A 101 8.36 -18.98 -11.55
N LEU A 102 7.16 -18.39 -11.72
CA LEU A 102 6.81 -17.14 -11.07
C LEU A 102 6.84 -17.30 -9.55
N ILE A 103 6.16 -18.30 -9.00
CA ILE A 103 6.13 -18.61 -7.55
C ILE A 103 7.54 -18.95 -7.02
N ASP A 104 8.35 -19.69 -7.77
CA ASP A 104 9.73 -20.00 -7.38
C ASP A 104 10.57 -18.73 -7.27
N LYS A 105 10.42 -17.80 -8.22
CA LYS A 105 11.09 -16.49 -8.19
C LYS A 105 10.63 -15.64 -7.00
N PHE A 106 9.33 -15.67 -6.67
CA PHE A 106 8.80 -15.00 -5.47
C PHE A 106 9.42 -15.54 -4.19
N THR A 107 9.40 -16.86 -4.04
CA THR A 107 9.90 -17.53 -2.84
C THR A 107 11.39 -17.23 -2.63
N SER A 108 12.17 -17.20 -3.73
CA SER A 108 13.58 -16.82 -3.70
C SER A 108 13.81 -15.35 -3.31
N MET A 109 13.00 -14.43 -3.82
CA MET A 109 13.10 -13.00 -3.50
C MET A 109 12.74 -12.71 -2.05
N SER A 110 11.64 -13.29 -1.55
CA SER A 110 11.23 -13.12 -0.16
C SER A 110 12.26 -13.71 0.83
N GLY A 111 12.91 -14.83 0.48
CA GLY A 111 13.99 -15.40 1.29
C GLY A 111 15.17 -14.44 1.50
N GLN A 112 15.56 -13.69 0.47
CA GLN A 112 16.66 -12.71 0.55
C GLN A 112 16.32 -11.49 1.43
N MET A 113 15.03 -11.16 1.55
CA MET A 113 14.56 -10.03 2.36
C MET A 113 14.44 -10.40 3.84
N ILE A 114 14.09 -11.65 4.16
CA ILE A 114 14.04 -12.17 5.54
C ILE A 114 15.42 -12.15 6.20
N ASP A 115 16.49 -12.36 5.42
CA ASP A 115 17.87 -12.32 5.91
C ASP A 115 18.35 -10.90 6.29
N ASN A 116 17.61 -9.83 5.95
CA ASN A 116 17.91 -8.44 6.35
C ASN A 116 17.29 -8.01 7.69
N THR A 117 16.85 -8.97 8.52
CA THR A 117 16.23 -8.69 9.82
C THR A 117 17.26 -8.15 10.82
N SER A 118 17.45 -6.83 10.82
CA SER A 118 18.16 -6.06 11.84
C SER A 118 17.25 -5.59 12.98
N LEU A 119 16.01 -6.08 13.04
CA LEU A 119 15.05 -5.87 14.13
C LEU A 119 14.90 -7.13 14.99
N GLN A 120 16.02 -7.69 15.44
CA GLN A 120 16.01 -8.57 16.60
C GLN A 120 15.89 -7.69 17.85
N ASP A 121 14.68 -7.53 18.37
CA ASP A 121 14.54 -7.06 19.74
C ASP A 121 15.17 -8.09 20.68
N PRO A 122 16.08 -7.69 21.59
CA PRO A 122 16.57 -8.60 22.62
C PRO A 122 15.42 -8.91 23.59
N CYS A 123 15.04 -10.19 23.68
CA CYS A 123 14.27 -10.71 24.80
C CYS A 123 14.97 -10.44 26.14
#